data_AF-A0A2G1MHC5-F1
#
_entry.id   AF-A0A2G1MHC5-F1
#
_cell.length_a   1.000
_cell.length_b   1.000
_cell.length_c   1.000
_cell.angle_alpha   90.00
_cell.angle_beta   90.00
_cell.angle_gamma   90.00
#
_symmetry.space_group_name_H-M   'P 1'
#
loop_
_entity.id
_entity.type
_entity.pdbx_description
1 polymer ?
#
loop_
_entity_poly.entity_id
_entity_poly.type
_entity_poly.pdbx_seq_one_letter_code
_entity_poly.pdbx_strand_id
1 'polypeptide(L)'
;MTFRAAIARSTALATLLALPLGGLPATAQQDDASQAQTTQEKIAQADAPDTAETDTALTEGAMGGPDAVVVTVGDAEILGSDVMRAIGALPQPMRAQPAEMLLPMALQQLVLRELILDRARSENLVDDPDFAAMADQATAEAEENALVQFWLQREMADATSDEAVNTAYEQITRNAQGEVPALEMVRPQIEQELQRREMTRIRADLQAQGPEITFAGQSPDEAAYDDGSFCTADYAPEGDATQQAGSEFAEMDLDGDGMVSQQEYAKCRMAAAGE
;
A
#
# COMPACT_ATOMS: atom_id res chain seq x y z
N MET A 1 -39.89 -37.02 -3.61
CA MET A 1 -40.89 -36.25 -2.84
C MET A 1 -40.41 -34.81 -2.78
N THR A 2 -41.14 -33.96 -3.47
CA THR A 2 -40.99 -32.51 -3.61
C THR A 2 -41.45 -31.78 -2.35
N PHE A 3 -40.72 -30.78 -1.86
CA PHE A 3 -41.32 -29.57 -1.27
C PHE A 3 -40.37 -28.37 -1.43
N ARG A 4 -40.91 -27.32 -2.06
CA ARG A 4 -40.39 -25.96 -2.21
C ARG A 4 -40.92 -25.07 -1.08
N ALA A 5 -40.15 -24.09 -0.62
CA ALA A 5 -40.57 -22.81 -0.01
C ALA A 5 -39.30 -21.93 0.06
N ALA A 6 -39.09 -20.75 -0.55
CA ALA A 6 -39.89 -19.58 -0.94
C ALA A 6 -40.27 -18.62 0.21
N ILE A 7 -39.85 -17.35 0.05
CA ILE A 7 -40.34 -16.08 0.68
C ILE A 7 -39.60 -15.74 2.01
N ALA A 8 -39.10 -14.53 2.31
CA ALA A 8 -39.53 -13.18 1.95
C ALA A 8 -38.38 -12.14 1.95
N ARG A 9 -38.52 -11.15 1.08
CA ARG A 9 -37.82 -9.85 1.09
C ARG A 9 -38.29 -9.00 2.28
N SER A 10 -37.40 -8.20 2.87
CA SER A 10 -37.79 -7.07 3.73
C SER A 10 -36.85 -5.90 3.53
N THR A 11 -37.31 -5.02 2.65
CA THR A 11 -36.96 -3.60 2.53
C THR A 11 -37.38 -2.83 3.78
N ALA A 12 -36.51 -2.01 4.34
CA ALA A 12 -36.90 -0.87 5.17
C ALA A 12 -35.98 0.31 4.86
N LEU A 13 -36.49 1.23 4.04
CA LEU A 13 -36.04 2.62 3.96
C LEU A 13 -36.28 3.30 5.32
N ALA A 14 -35.31 4.08 5.78
CA ALA A 14 -35.54 5.18 6.72
C ALA A 14 -34.68 6.37 6.29
N THR A 15 -35.35 7.36 5.70
CA THR A 15 -34.86 8.67 5.32
C THR A 15 -34.96 9.66 6.49
N LEU A 16 -34.26 10.80 6.32
CA LEU A 16 -34.39 12.10 7.02
C LEU A 16 -33.65 12.29 8.36
N LEU A 17 -32.66 13.17 8.39
CA LEU A 17 -32.90 14.58 8.74
C LEU A 17 -31.68 15.49 8.53
N ALA A 18 -31.94 16.58 7.83
CA ALA A 18 -31.06 17.71 7.57
C ALA A 18 -30.82 18.58 8.81
N LEU A 19 -29.62 19.15 8.95
CA LEU A 19 -29.35 20.31 9.80
C LEU A 19 -28.39 21.30 9.08
N PRO A 20 -28.54 22.61 9.30
CA PRO A 20 -28.23 23.66 8.33
C PRO A 20 -26.82 24.26 8.44
N LEU A 21 -26.33 24.76 7.29
CA LEU A 21 -25.32 25.81 7.22
C LEU A 21 -25.85 27.11 7.82
N GLY A 22 -25.08 27.70 8.75
CA GLY A 22 -25.25 29.07 9.21
C GLY A 22 -23.88 29.75 9.29
N GLY A 23 -23.62 30.66 8.35
CA GLY A 23 -22.52 31.63 8.47
C GLY A 23 -22.98 32.88 9.23
N LEU A 24 -22.02 33.66 9.72
CA LEU A 24 -21.85 35.10 9.44
C LEU A 24 -20.62 35.67 10.21
N PRO A 25 -20.04 36.79 9.75
CA PRO A 25 -18.73 37.31 10.12
C PRO A 25 -18.79 38.32 11.27
N ALA A 26 -17.65 38.53 11.95
CA ALA A 26 -17.45 39.68 12.82
C ALA A 26 -16.04 40.25 12.62
N THR A 27 -15.99 41.34 11.85
CA THR A 27 -14.91 42.33 11.84
C THR A 27 -15.12 43.32 13.00
N ALA A 28 -14.11 43.51 13.86
CA ALA A 28 -13.73 44.76 14.53
C ALA A 28 -12.49 44.43 15.40
N GLN A 29 -11.27 44.94 15.22
CA GLN A 29 -10.73 46.28 14.96
C GLN A 29 -9.96 46.78 16.19
N GLN A 30 -8.64 46.91 16.01
CA GLN A 30 -7.69 47.91 16.58
C GLN A 30 -7.59 48.05 18.10
N ASP A 31 -6.44 48.30 18.71
CA ASP A 31 -5.09 48.62 18.25
C ASP A 31 -4.15 48.37 19.42
N ASP A 32 -2.87 48.43 19.10
CA ASP A 32 -1.78 48.95 19.94
C ASP A 32 -0.79 47.98 20.60
N ALA A 33 0.45 48.47 20.60
CA ALA A 33 1.72 47.85 20.99
C ALA A 33 2.46 47.04 19.91
N SER A 34 2.88 47.80 18.89
CA SER A 34 4.28 47.76 18.44
C SER A 34 5.23 47.67 19.63
N GLN A 35 5.98 46.57 19.72
CA GLN A 35 7.42 46.52 20.02
C GLN A 35 7.84 45.06 20.24
N ALA A 36 8.56 44.51 19.26
CA ALA A 36 9.66 43.54 19.41
C ALA A 36 9.90 42.74 18.11
N GLN A 37 10.02 43.43 16.97
CA GLN A 37 10.82 42.91 15.87
C GLN A 37 12.21 43.52 15.99
N THR A 38 13.12 42.75 16.57
CA THR A 38 14.57 42.79 16.32
C THR A 38 15.18 41.71 17.22
N THR A 39 15.23 40.48 16.73
CA THR A 39 16.29 39.47 16.93
C THR A 39 15.75 38.11 16.48
N GLN A 40 15.58 37.90 15.17
CA GLN A 40 15.77 36.56 14.58
C GLN A 40 15.87 36.64 13.04
N GLU A 41 16.83 37.43 12.56
CA GLU A 41 17.35 37.27 11.21
C GLU A 41 18.86 37.32 11.28
N LYS A 42 19.46 36.21 11.77
CA LYS A 42 20.87 35.85 11.49
C LYS A 42 21.20 34.43 11.98
N ILE A 43 20.72 33.42 11.26
CA ILE A 43 21.43 32.14 11.05
C ILE A 43 20.96 31.65 9.67
N ALA A 44 21.51 32.18 8.57
CA ALA A 44 22.67 31.59 7.89
C ALA A 44 22.54 30.06 7.74
N GLN A 45 21.83 29.66 6.68
CA GLN A 45 22.33 28.77 5.63
C GLN A 45 23.57 27.94 6.01
N ALA A 46 23.33 26.68 6.35
CA ALA A 46 24.29 25.59 6.33
C ALA A 46 23.54 24.35 5.82
N ASP A 47 24.24 23.56 5.01
CA ASP A 47 23.87 22.31 4.37
C ASP A 47 22.69 21.55 4.99
N ALA A 48 21.76 21.13 4.14
CA ALA A 48 20.84 20.05 4.46
C ALA A 48 21.66 18.75 4.56
N PRO A 49 21.77 18.11 5.74
CA PRO A 49 22.29 16.76 5.79
C PRO A 49 21.19 15.80 5.35
N ASP A 50 21.65 14.83 4.57
CA ASP A 50 21.01 13.57 4.25
C ASP A 50 20.17 13.01 5.41
N THR A 51 18.86 12.96 5.22
CA THR A 51 17.89 12.46 6.21
C THR A 51 17.96 10.94 6.46
N ALA A 52 18.89 10.22 5.83
CA ALA A 52 19.14 8.80 6.13
C ALA A 52 20.15 8.58 7.27
N GLU A 53 21.05 9.52 7.55
CA GLU A 53 22.14 9.31 8.54
C GLU A 53 21.77 9.76 9.97
N THR A 54 20.75 10.61 10.14
CA THR A 54 20.41 11.18 11.45
C THR A 54 19.57 10.22 12.32
N ASP A 55 18.86 9.27 11.71
CA ASP A 55 18.02 8.30 12.46
C ASP A 55 18.87 7.19 13.11
N THR A 56 20.01 6.84 12.49
CA THR A 56 20.96 5.85 13.03
C THR A 56 21.75 6.42 14.22
N ALA A 57 22.16 7.70 14.17
CA ALA A 57 22.98 8.29 15.22
C ALA A 57 22.24 8.52 16.56
N LEU A 58 20.92 8.76 16.53
CA LEU A 58 20.10 8.93 17.74
C LEU A 58 19.71 7.58 18.38
N THR A 59 19.64 6.51 17.59
CA THR A 59 19.31 5.15 18.08
C THR A 59 20.55 4.40 18.59
N GLU A 60 21.72 4.63 18.00
CA GLU A 60 23.00 4.02 18.41
C GLU A 60 23.47 4.52 19.78
N GLY A 61 23.20 5.79 20.13
CA GLY A 61 23.51 6.35 21.45
C GLY A 61 22.59 5.88 22.59
N ALA A 62 21.38 5.40 22.28
CA ALA A 62 20.40 4.94 23.27
C ALA A 62 20.43 3.42 23.51
N MET A 63 20.82 2.63 22.49
CA MET A 63 20.81 1.16 22.56
C MET A 63 22.18 0.50 22.32
N GLY A 64 23.25 1.26 22.03
CA GLY A 64 24.59 0.72 21.80
C GLY A 64 24.79 0.09 20.43
N GLY A 65 23.84 0.24 19.51
CA GLY A 65 23.85 -0.31 18.15
C GLY A 65 22.87 -1.49 17.93
N PRO A 66 22.75 -1.99 16.70
CA PRO A 66 21.78 -3.03 16.34
C PRO A 66 22.12 -4.41 16.95
N ASP A 67 23.41 -4.69 17.15
CA ASP A 67 23.87 -5.98 17.71
C ASP A 67 24.09 -5.92 19.24
N ALA A 68 23.87 -4.77 19.86
CA ALA A 68 24.02 -4.62 21.29
C ALA A 68 22.83 -5.21 22.05
N VAL A 69 23.14 -5.95 23.11
CA VAL A 69 22.13 -6.46 24.04
C VAL A 69 21.57 -5.30 24.85
N VAL A 70 20.27 -5.05 24.71
CA VAL A 70 19.56 -3.96 25.38
C VAL A 70 18.96 -4.44 26.70
N VAL A 71 18.37 -5.65 26.71
CA VAL A 71 17.78 -6.28 27.90
C VAL A 71 17.96 -7.80 27.82
N THR A 72 18.13 -8.44 28.96
CA THR A 72 18.11 -9.91 29.10
C THR A 72 16.92 -10.36 29.94
N VAL A 73 16.17 -11.37 29.48
CA VAL A 73 15.03 -11.97 30.18
C VAL A 73 15.28 -13.47 30.34
N GLY A 74 15.71 -13.90 31.53
CA GLY A 74 16.19 -15.27 31.74
C GLY A 74 17.44 -15.53 30.89
N ASP A 75 17.36 -16.52 30.01
CA ASP A 75 18.43 -16.87 29.06
C ASP A 75 18.26 -16.18 27.68
N ALA A 76 17.19 -15.41 27.47
CA ALA A 76 16.94 -14.71 26.21
C ALA A 76 17.55 -13.30 26.22
N GLU A 77 18.32 -12.98 25.18
CA GLU A 77 18.87 -11.64 24.94
C GLU A 77 17.97 -10.89 23.94
N ILE A 78 17.58 -9.65 24.28
CA ILE A 78 16.85 -8.75 23.40
C ILE A 78 17.85 -7.74 22.84
N LEU A 79 18.08 -7.77 21.53
CA LEU A 79 19.04 -6.90 20.84
C LEU A 79 18.39 -5.58 20.40
N GLY A 80 19.22 -4.57 20.14
CA GLY A 80 18.77 -3.31 19.54
C GLY A 80 18.04 -3.53 18.20
N SER A 81 18.50 -4.49 17.40
CA SER A 81 17.87 -4.88 16.14
C SER A 81 16.47 -5.49 16.32
N ASP A 82 16.20 -6.19 17.42
CA ASP A 82 14.87 -6.72 17.73
C ASP A 82 13.89 -5.59 18.07
N VAL A 83 14.35 -4.59 18.83
CA VAL A 83 13.55 -3.40 19.16
C VAL A 83 13.20 -2.63 17.89
N MET A 84 14.18 -2.42 17.01
CA MET A 84 13.95 -1.73 15.73
C MET A 84 13.00 -2.51 14.81
N ARG A 85 13.14 -3.84 14.75
CA ARG A 85 12.21 -4.71 14.00
C ARG A 85 10.79 -4.61 14.55
N ALA A 86 10.63 -4.60 15.87
CA ALA A 86 9.32 -4.45 16.52
C ALA A 86 8.68 -3.08 16.20
N ILE A 87 9.46 -1.99 16.21
CA ILE A 87 8.98 -0.66 15.79
C ILE A 87 8.61 -0.65 14.30
N GLY A 88 9.43 -1.28 13.45
CA GLY A 88 9.19 -1.39 12.01
C GLY A 88 7.89 -2.13 11.67
N ALA A 89 7.47 -3.07 12.52
CA ALA A 89 6.22 -3.82 12.37
C ALA A 89 4.97 -3.06 12.85
N LEU A 90 5.12 -1.89 13.47
CA LEU A 90 3.97 -1.10 13.92
C LEU A 90 3.18 -0.53 12.72
N PRO A 91 1.84 -0.33 12.86
CA PRO A 91 1.04 0.36 11.87
C PRO A 91 1.59 1.76 11.56
N GLN A 92 1.42 2.22 10.31
CA GLN A 92 1.85 3.55 9.85
C GLN A 92 1.56 4.72 10.81
N PRO A 93 0.33 4.89 11.35
CA PRO A 93 0.05 6.01 12.26
C PRO A 93 0.85 5.94 13.57
N MET A 94 1.25 4.75 14.01
CA MET A 94 2.06 4.56 15.21
C MET A 94 3.54 4.79 14.93
N ARG A 95 4.05 4.40 13.76
CA ARG A 95 5.45 4.65 13.37
C ARG A 95 5.80 6.12 13.24
N ALA A 96 4.81 6.98 12.98
CA ALA A 96 5.00 8.43 12.93
C ALA A 96 5.19 9.07 14.32
N GLN A 97 5.03 8.32 15.41
CA GLN A 97 5.28 8.84 16.76
C GLN A 97 6.79 9.02 17.01
N PRO A 98 7.17 9.96 17.89
CA PRO A 98 8.57 10.16 18.29
C PRO A 98 9.24 8.88 18.82
N ALA A 99 10.50 8.66 18.41
CA ALA A 99 11.28 7.48 18.77
C ALA A 99 11.43 7.31 20.28
N GLU A 100 11.51 8.41 21.04
CA GLU A 100 11.66 8.42 22.49
C GLU A 100 10.45 7.77 23.21
N MET A 101 9.28 7.76 22.58
CA MET A 101 8.10 7.06 23.09
C MET A 101 7.99 5.63 22.55
N LEU A 102 8.39 5.40 21.30
CA LEU A 102 8.28 4.09 20.65
C LEU A 102 9.27 3.07 21.21
N LEU A 103 10.51 3.49 21.46
CA LEU A 103 11.57 2.64 22.00
C LEU A 103 11.20 1.94 23.33
N PRO A 104 10.81 2.67 24.40
CA PRO A 104 10.46 2.01 25.66
C PRO A 104 9.21 1.13 25.54
N MET A 105 8.26 1.49 24.69
CA MET A 105 7.06 0.69 24.45
C MET A 105 7.39 -0.63 23.73
N ALA A 106 8.16 -0.58 22.65
CA ALA A 106 8.59 -1.77 21.90
C ALA A 106 9.43 -2.70 22.78
N LEU A 107 10.35 -2.14 23.57
CA LEU A 107 11.16 -2.91 24.51
C LEU A 107 10.30 -3.62 25.57
N GLN A 108 9.32 -2.92 26.17
CA GLN A 108 8.40 -3.54 27.13
C GLN A 108 7.57 -4.66 26.50
N GLN A 109 7.11 -4.49 25.26
CA GLN A 109 6.38 -5.53 24.54
C GLN A 109 7.25 -6.77 24.29
N LEU A 110 8.52 -6.59 23.90
CA LEU A 110 9.45 -7.70 23.71
C LEU A 110 9.75 -8.43 25.02
N VAL A 111 9.96 -7.70 26.11
CA VAL A 111 10.13 -8.30 27.44
C VAL A 111 8.90 -9.11 27.85
N LEU A 112 7.70 -8.56 27.68
CA LEU A 112 6.46 -9.29 27.99
C LEU A 112 6.33 -10.55 27.13
N ARG A 113 6.68 -10.47 25.84
CA ARG A 113 6.69 -11.63 24.94
C ARG A 113 7.62 -12.73 25.46
N GLU A 114 8.85 -12.39 25.84
CA GLU A 114 9.80 -13.39 26.37
C GLU A 114 9.31 -14.02 27.68
N LEU A 115 8.70 -13.23 28.57
CA LEU A 115 8.09 -13.76 29.80
C LEU A 115 6.94 -14.74 29.50
N ILE A 116 6.12 -14.46 28.49
CA ILE A 116 5.05 -15.36 28.06
C ILE A 116 5.63 -16.64 27.45
N LEU A 117 6.66 -16.53 26.60
CA LEU A 117 7.32 -17.67 25.99
C LEU A 117 7.96 -18.58 27.03
N ASP A 118 8.64 -18.01 28.02
CA ASP A 118 9.21 -18.76 29.14
C ASP A 118 8.12 -19.51 29.90
N ARG A 119 7.01 -18.83 30.22
CA ARG A 119 5.87 -19.48 30.88
C ARG A 119 5.29 -20.63 30.05
N ALA A 120 5.04 -20.40 28.75
CA ALA A 120 4.50 -21.40 27.83
C ALA A 120 5.42 -22.64 27.71
N ARG A 121 6.73 -22.43 27.66
CA ARG A 121 7.73 -23.51 27.65
C ARG A 121 7.73 -24.27 28.98
N SER A 122 7.63 -23.57 30.11
CA SER A 122 7.54 -24.21 31.43
C SER A 122 6.32 -25.11 31.61
N GLU A 123 5.24 -24.82 30.89
CA GLU A 123 4.00 -25.61 30.84
C GLU A 123 4.06 -26.75 29.80
N ASN A 124 5.15 -26.85 29.02
CA ASN A 124 5.31 -27.78 27.89
C ASN A 124 4.21 -27.64 26.83
N LEU A 125 3.72 -26.42 26.58
CA LEU A 125 2.71 -26.17 25.53
C LEU A 125 3.24 -26.51 24.12
N VAL A 126 4.55 -26.62 23.95
CA VAL A 126 5.20 -27.03 22.70
C VAL A 126 4.86 -28.48 22.32
N ASP A 127 4.56 -29.34 23.31
CA ASP A 127 4.18 -30.73 23.09
C ASP A 127 2.66 -30.90 22.89
N ASP A 128 1.89 -29.82 22.97
CA ASP A 128 0.44 -29.84 22.77
C ASP A 128 0.12 -30.07 21.27
N PRO A 129 -0.76 -31.03 20.93
CA PRO A 129 -1.07 -31.34 19.53
C PRO A 129 -1.78 -30.19 18.80
N ASP A 130 -2.57 -29.37 19.50
CA ASP A 130 -3.23 -28.21 18.89
C ASP A 130 -2.20 -27.11 18.59
N PHE A 131 -1.21 -26.90 19.49
CA PHE A 131 -0.07 -26.02 19.21
C PHE A 131 0.75 -26.51 18.02
N ALA A 132 1.08 -27.81 17.97
CA ALA A 132 1.85 -28.39 16.88
C ALA A 132 1.15 -28.16 15.52
N ALA A 133 -0.15 -28.41 15.43
CA ALA A 133 -0.92 -28.16 14.21
C ALA A 133 -0.92 -26.67 13.80
N MET A 134 -1.08 -25.76 14.77
CA MET A 134 -1.01 -24.31 14.51
C MET A 134 0.39 -23.86 14.07
N ALA A 135 1.45 -24.38 14.70
CA ALA A 135 2.83 -24.04 14.39
C ALA A 135 3.25 -24.56 13.01
N ASP A 136 2.84 -25.78 12.65
CA ASP A 136 3.10 -26.36 11.34
C ASP A 136 2.45 -25.54 10.23
N GLN A 137 1.18 -25.14 10.41
CA GLN A 137 0.49 -24.28 9.46
C GLN A 137 1.17 -22.91 9.33
N ALA A 138 1.49 -22.25 10.45
CA ALA A 138 2.16 -20.95 10.44
C ALA A 138 3.53 -21.01 9.76
N THR A 139 4.27 -22.11 9.94
CA THR A 139 5.57 -22.32 9.32
C THR A 139 5.44 -22.51 7.81
N ALA A 140 4.48 -23.31 7.36
CA ALA A 140 4.22 -23.51 5.94
C ALA A 140 3.85 -22.20 5.24
N GLU A 141 2.93 -21.42 5.82
CA GLU A 141 2.54 -20.11 5.28
C GLU A 141 3.73 -19.13 5.26
N ALA A 142 4.57 -19.12 6.30
CA ALA A 142 5.76 -18.27 6.34
C ALA A 142 6.78 -18.65 5.26
N GLU A 143 7.01 -19.94 5.04
CA GLU A 143 7.91 -20.46 4.00
C GLU A 143 7.42 -20.09 2.59
N GLU A 144 6.13 -20.31 2.31
CA GLU A 144 5.52 -19.96 1.02
C GLU A 144 5.66 -18.45 0.73
N ASN A 145 5.33 -17.60 1.70
CA ASN A 145 5.46 -16.16 1.56
C ASN A 145 6.91 -15.72 1.37
N ALA A 146 7.85 -16.30 2.12
CA ALA A 146 9.27 -16.01 1.99
C ALA A 146 9.80 -16.41 0.60
N LEU A 147 9.35 -17.55 0.06
CA LEU A 147 9.71 -18.00 -1.27
C LEU A 147 9.21 -17.05 -2.36
N VAL A 148 7.94 -16.62 -2.27
CA VAL A 148 7.37 -15.63 -3.20
C VAL A 148 8.15 -14.32 -3.16
N GLN A 149 8.40 -13.80 -1.96
CA GLN A 149 9.14 -12.54 -1.79
C GLN A 149 10.57 -12.64 -2.33
N PHE A 150 11.28 -13.72 -2.00
CA PHE A 150 12.66 -13.93 -2.46
C PHE A 150 12.74 -14.05 -3.98
N TRP A 151 11.83 -14.81 -4.60
CA TRP A 151 11.78 -14.95 -6.04
C TRP A 151 11.48 -13.61 -6.72
N LEU A 152 10.44 -12.89 -6.29
CA LEU A 152 10.09 -11.57 -6.84
C LEU A 152 11.23 -10.56 -6.67
N GLN A 153 11.86 -10.51 -5.50
CA GLN A 153 12.99 -9.61 -5.25
C GLN A 153 14.12 -9.86 -6.25
N ARG A 154 14.44 -11.13 -6.52
CA ARG A 154 15.47 -11.51 -7.49
C ARG A 154 15.11 -11.08 -8.90
N GLU A 155 13.89 -11.40 -9.37
CA GLU A 155 13.46 -11.02 -10.73
C GLU A 155 13.43 -9.49 -10.91
N MET A 156 12.97 -8.74 -9.91
CA MET A 156 12.99 -7.27 -9.96
C MET A 156 14.41 -6.71 -9.96
N ALA A 157 15.32 -7.27 -9.17
CA ALA A 157 16.72 -6.85 -9.11
C ALA A 157 17.42 -7.05 -10.46
N ASP A 158 17.18 -8.18 -11.13
CA ASP A 158 17.73 -8.43 -12.46
C ASP A 158 17.17 -7.45 -13.51
N ALA A 159 15.86 -7.19 -13.47
CA ALA A 159 15.19 -6.25 -14.38
C ALA A 159 15.57 -4.77 -14.16
N THR A 160 16.07 -4.41 -12.97
CA THR A 160 16.52 -3.05 -12.63
C THR A 160 18.04 -2.94 -12.46
N SER A 161 18.79 -3.94 -12.93
CA SER A 161 20.24 -3.89 -12.93
C SER A 161 20.77 -2.64 -13.65
N ASP A 162 21.99 -2.22 -13.29
CA ASP A 162 22.64 -1.07 -13.92
C ASP A 162 22.72 -1.21 -15.45
N GLU A 163 22.92 -2.43 -15.95
CA GLU A 163 22.93 -2.72 -17.38
C GLU A 163 21.55 -2.49 -18.03
N ALA A 164 20.47 -2.92 -17.37
CA ALA A 164 19.10 -2.72 -17.84
C ALA A 164 18.74 -1.23 -17.87
N VAL A 165 19.11 -0.49 -16.82
CA VAL A 165 18.90 0.96 -16.71
C VAL A 165 19.66 1.71 -17.81
N ASN A 166 20.94 1.40 -18.00
CA ASN A 166 21.76 2.00 -19.05
C ASN A 166 21.18 1.72 -20.44
N THR A 167 20.78 0.48 -20.70
CA THR A 167 20.17 0.07 -21.97
C THR A 167 18.87 0.84 -22.24
N ALA A 168 18.01 0.99 -21.24
CA ALA A 168 16.78 1.76 -21.36
C ALA A 168 17.06 3.25 -21.64
N TYR A 169 18.04 3.84 -20.94
CA TYR A 169 18.46 5.23 -21.17
C TYR A 169 19.00 5.46 -22.58
N GLU A 170 19.82 4.53 -23.10
CA GLU A 170 20.31 4.60 -24.49
C GLU A 170 19.18 4.51 -25.52
N GLN A 171 18.14 3.73 -25.26
CA GLN A 171 16.96 3.66 -26.13
C GLN A 171 16.19 4.98 -26.12
N ILE A 172 15.98 5.59 -24.94
CA ILE A 172 15.35 6.89 -24.80
C ILE A 172 16.14 7.95 -25.58
N THR A 173 17.46 7.98 -25.40
CA THR A 173 18.36 8.92 -26.08
C THR A 173 18.32 8.79 -27.60
N ARG A 174 18.27 7.55 -28.12
CA ARG A 174 18.16 7.31 -29.58
C ARG A 174 16.83 7.76 -30.17
N ASN A 175 15.76 7.71 -29.40
CA ASN A 175 14.41 8.04 -29.85
C ASN A 175 14.00 9.49 -29.53
N ALA A 176 14.81 10.22 -28.77
CA ALA A 176 14.53 11.59 -28.38
C ALA A 176 14.72 12.56 -29.55
N GLN A 177 13.77 13.48 -29.71
CA GLN A 177 13.85 14.59 -30.69
C GLN A 177 14.57 15.83 -30.12
N GLY A 178 15.13 15.74 -28.91
CA GLY A 178 15.76 16.84 -28.19
C GLY A 178 16.79 16.35 -27.17
N GLU A 179 17.33 17.27 -26.39
CA GLU A 179 18.30 16.95 -25.34
C GLU A 179 17.65 16.14 -24.21
N VAL A 180 18.27 15.02 -23.85
CA VAL A 180 17.82 14.14 -22.76
C VAL A 180 18.58 14.51 -21.49
N PRO A 181 17.89 14.66 -20.33
CA PRO A 181 18.55 14.92 -19.06
C PRO A 181 19.54 13.80 -18.69
N ALA A 182 20.58 14.13 -17.93
CA ALA A 182 21.58 13.16 -17.50
C ALA A 182 20.95 11.97 -16.76
N LEU A 183 21.53 10.77 -16.98
CA LEU A 183 21.02 9.50 -16.43
C LEU A 183 20.70 9.58 -14.94
N GLU A 184 21.57 10.18 -14.13
CA GLU A 184 21.37 10.27 -12.68
C GLU A 184 20.04 10.93 -12.28
N MET A 185 19.59 11.93 -13.04
CA MET A 185 18.32 12.63 -12.76
C MET A 185 17.09 11.82 -13.17
N VAL A 186 17.24 10.92 -14.15
CA VAL A 186 16.13 10.13 -14.72
C VAL A 186 16.16 8.65 -14.31
N ARG A 187 17.22 8.21 -13.64
CA ARG A 187 17.43 6.83 -13.22
C ARG A 187 16.26 6.32 -12.37
N PRO A 188 15.78 7.02 -11.32
CA PRO A 188 14.65 6.52 -10.52
C PRO A 188 13.38 6.30 -11.35
N GLN A 189 13.15 7.14 -12.36
CA GLN A 189 12.00 7.00 -13.26
C GLN A 189 12.19 5.81 -14.20
N ILE A 190 13.39 5.60 -14.73
CA ILE A 190 13.71 4.44 -15.58
C ILE A 190 13.57 3.14 -14.79
N GLU A 191 14.12 3.08 -13.58
CA GLU A 191 14.00 1.91 -12.70
C GLU A 191 12.52 1.62 -12.38
N GLN A 192 11.74 2.65 -12.06
CA GLN A 192 10.31 2.50 -11.82
C GLN A 192 9.55 1.95 -13.04
N GLU A 193 9.87 2.42 -14.25
CA GLU A 193 9.28 1.90 -15.48
C GLU A 193 9.67 0.44 -15.75
N LEU A 194 10.93 0.09 -15.52
CA LEU A 194 11.43 -1.27 -15.66
C LEU A 194 10.73 -2.21 -14.67
N GLN A 195 10.57 -1.81 -13.40
CA GLN A 195 9.82 -2.58 -12.41
C GLN A 195 8.36 -2.81 -12.81
N ARG A 196 7.66 -1.76 -13.26
CA ARG A 196 6.27 -1.88 -13.73
C ARG A 196 6.16 -2.84 -14.90
N ARG A 197 7.05 -2.71 -15.89
CA ARG A 197 7.07 -3.58 -17.07
C ARG A 197 7.33 -5.03 -16.69
N GLU A 198 8.28 -5.24 -15.79
CA GLU A 198 8.67 -6.58 -15.36
C GLU A 198 7.55 -7.26 -14.56
N MET A 199 6.88 -6.54 -13.67
CA MET A 199 5.73 -7.08 -12.95
C MET A 199 4.61 -7.53 -13.90
N THR A 200 4.34 -6.74 -14.94
CA THR A 200 3.36 -7.09 -15.99
C THR A 200 3.82 -8.34 -16.77
N ARG A 201 5.11 -8.42 -17.12
CA ARG A 201 5.69 -9.59 -17.80
C ARG A 201 5.55 -10.84 -16.95
N ILE A 202 5.97 -10.79 -15.69
CA ILE A 202 5.88 -11.89 -14.73
C ILE A 202 4.44 -12.39 -14.62
N ARG A 203 3.47 -11.49 -14.46
CA ARG A 203 2.05 -11.87 -14.39
C ARG A 203 1.61 -12.62 -15.64
N ALA A 204 1.90 -12.06 -16.82
CA ALA A 204 1.51 -12.66 -18.09
C ALA A 204 2.16 -14.04 -18.29
N ASP A 205 3.45 -14.17 -17.98
CA ASP A 205 4.19 -15.42 -18.13
C ASP A 205 3.67 -16.50 -17.18
N LEU A 206 3.43 -16.15 -15.91
CA LEU A 206 2.87 -17.07 -14.93
C LEU A 206 1.43 -17.46 -15.26
N GLN A 207 0.63 -16.58 -15.86
CA GLN A 207 -0.72 -16.93 -16.31
C GLN A 207 -0.71 -17.84 -17.55
N ALA A 208 0.22 -17.62 -18.47
CA ALA A 208 0.31 -18.39 -19.71
C ALA A 208 0.94 -19.78 -19.52
N GLN A 209 1.91 -19.89 -18.60
CA GLN A 209 2.71 -21.10 -18.39
C GLN A 209 2.40 -21.81 -17.07
N GLY A 210 1.71 -21.11 -16.15
CA GLY A 210 1.39 -21.62 -14.84
C GLY A 210 0.23 -22.61 -14.82
N PRO A 211 -0.07 -23.16 -13.64
CA PRO A 211 -1.18 -24.07 -13.46
C PRO A 211 -2.53 -23.37 -13.76
N GLU A 212 -3.50 -24.16 -14.21
CA GLU A 212 -4.87 -23.69 -14.43
C GLU A 212 -5.46 -23.12 -13.13
N ILE A 213 -5.95 -21.89 -13.18
CA ILE A 213 -6.63 -21.24 -12.06
C ILE A 213 -8.08 -21.70 -12.07
N THR A 214 -8.48 -22.48 -11.07
CA THR A 214 -9.87 -22.93 -10.91
C THR A 214 -10.52 -22.21 -9.73
N PHE A 215 -11.69 -21.63 -9.97
CA PHE A 215 -12.53 -21.05 -8.91
C PHE A 215 -13.59 -22.08 -8.51
N ALA A 216 -13.63 -22.45 -7.23
CA ALA A 216 -14.60 -23.42 -6.75
C ALA A 216 -16.03 -22.84 -6.89
N GLY A 217 -16.81 -23.39 -7.84
CA GLY A 217 -18.22 -23.09 -8.02
C GLY A 217 -18.57 -21.96 -9.00
N GLN A 218 -17.60 -21.39 -9.70
CA GLN A 218 -17.80 -20.41 -10.77
C GLN A 218 -16.92 -20.78 -11.96
N SER A 219 -17.51 -20.96 -13.14
CA SER A 219 -16.72 -21.02 -14.38
C SER A 219 -16.00 -19.69 -14.58
N PRO A 220 -14.81 -19.66 -15.21
CA PRO A 220 -14.12 -18.40 -15.56
C PRO A 220 -15.03 -17.40 -16.29
N ASP A 221 -16.01 -17.93 -17.02
CA ASP A 221 -17.02 -17.19 -17.78
C ASP A 221 -18.06 -16.45 -16.90
N GLU A 222 -18.20 -16.80 -15.62
CA GLU A 222 -19.05 -16.11 -14.64
C GLU A 222 -18.26 -15.16 -13.72
N ALA A 223 -16.94 -15.36 -13.61
CA ALA A 223 -16.03 -14.49 -12.85
C ALA A 223 -15.30 -13.46 -13.73
N ALA A 224 -15.49 -13.52 -15.05
CA ALA A 224 -15.30 -12.35 -15.89
C ALA A 224 -16.23 -11.28 -15.33
N TYR A 225 -15.64 -10.25 -14.71
CA TYR A 225 -16.28 -8.94 -14.70
C TYR A 225 -16.66 -8.67 -16.16
N ASP A 226 -17.92 -8.88 -16.50
CA ASP A 226 -18.49 -8.48 -17.77
C ASP A 226 -18.24 -6.98 -17.85
N ASP A 227 -17.32 -6.56 -18.73
CA ASP A 227 -16.97 -5.14 -18.91
C ASP A 227 -18.20 -4.31 -19.36
N GLY A 228 -19.31 -4.98 -19.69
CA GLY A 228 -20.61 -4.38 -19.94
C GLY A 228 -21.58 -4.32 -18.76
N SER A 229 -21.28 -4.89 -17.57
CA SER A 229 -22.27 -5.00 -16.49
C SER A 229 -22.65 -3.66 -15.84
N PHE A 230 -21.88 -2.58 -16.07
CA PHE A 230 -22.28 -1.24 -15.64
C PHE A 230 -23.32 -0.62 -16.60
N CYS A 231 -23.40 -1.12 -17.84
CA CYS A 231 -24.29 -0.63 -18.90
C CYS A 231 -25.70 -1.24 -18.80
N THR A 232 -26.30 -1.16 -17.62
CA THR A 232 -27.72 -1.52 -17.45
C THR A 232 -28.60 -0.37 -17.92
N ALA A 233 -29.83 -0.65 -18.36
CA ALA A 233 -30.77 0.38 -18.82
C ALA A 233 -31.02 1.49 -17.77
N ASP A 234 -30.79 1.20 -16.48
CA ASP A 234 -30.92 2.15 -15.37
C ASP A 234 -29.72 3.12 -15.24
N TYR A 235 -28.57 2.81 -15.86
CA TYR A 235 -27.33 3.61 -15.85
C TYR A 235 -26.88 4.09 -17.24
N ALA A 236 -27.69 3.84 -18.27
CA ALA A 236 -27.39 4.31 -19.63
C ALA A 236 -27.45 5.85 -19.68
N PRO A 237 -26.39 6.53 -20.16
CA PRO A 237 -26.38 7.98 -20.23
C PRO A 237 -27.38 8.49 -21.28
N GLU A 238 -28.34 9.31 -20.83
CA GLU A 238 -29.29 9.98 -21.70
C GLU A 238 -28.72 11.34 -22.16
N GLY A 239 -28.29 11.44 -23.42
CA GLY A 239 -27.86 12.71 -24.00
C GLY A 239 -26.75 12.59 -25.05
N ASP A 240 -26.37 13.75 -25.61
CA ASP A 240 -25.23 13.91 -26.51
C ASP A 240 -23.92 13.95 -25.68
N ALA A 241 -22.98 13.06 -26.01
CA ALA A 241 -21.69 12.89 -25.34
C ALA A 241 -20.85 14.18 -25.27
N THR A 242 -21.18 15.20 -26.06
CA THR A 242 -20.45 16.47 -26.09
C THR A 242 -20.82 17.44 -24.95
N GLN A 243 -21.85 17.17 -24.14
CA GLN A 243 -22.36 18.12 -23.13
C GLN A 243 -22.12 17.75 -21.66
N GLN A 244 -21.62 16.56 -21.34
CA GLN A 244 -21.40 16.13 -19.96
C GLN A 244 -19.92 15.83 -19.67
N ALA A 245 -19.09 16.85 -19.79
CA ALA A 245 -17.75 16.84 -19.21
C ALA A 245 -17.85 17.32 -17.75
N GLY A 246 -18.09 16.39 -16.81
CA GLY A 246 -18.21 16.77 -15.41
C GLY A 246 -18.46 15.62 -14.44
N SER A 247 -17.38 14.99 -14.00
CA SER A 247 -17.19 14.39 -12.66
C SER A 247 -18.01 13.19 -12.18
N GLU A 248 -18.96 12.61 -12.93
CA GLU A 248 -19.66 11.38 -12.50
C GLU A 248 -19.31 10.11 -13.28
N PHE A 249 -18.43 10.18 -14.28
CA PHE A 249 -18.13 9.07 -15.20
C PHE A 249 -16.72 8.46 -15.07
N ALA A 250 -15.95 8.84 -14.04
CA ALA A 250 -14.61 8.28 -13.82
C ALA A 250 -14.62 6.78 -13.43
N GLU A 251 -15.79 6.18 -13.21
CA GLU A 251 -15.96 4.76 -12.91
C GLU A 251 -16.32 3.90 -14.14
N MET A 252 -16.40 4.51 -15.34
CA MET A 252 -16.76 3.86 -16.61
C MET A 252 -15.59 3.68 -17.58
N ASP A 253 -14.38 3.76 -17.04
CA ASP A 253 -13.14 3.51 -17.74
C ASP A 253 -12.91 1.98 -17.82
N LEU A 254 -13.22 1.39 -18.98
CA LEU A 254 -13.22 -0.07 -19.17
C LEU A 254 -11.84 -0.61 -19.51
N ASP A 255 -10.92 0.24 -20.01
CA ASP A 255 -9.54 -0.14 -20.31
C ASP A 255 -8.52 0.30 -19.24
N GLY A 256 -8.95 1.06 -18.24
CA GLY A 256 -8.16 1.44 -17.07
C GLY A 256 -7.20 2.61 -17.33
N ASP A 257 -7.42 3.39 -18.40
CA ASP A 257 -6.57 4.52 -18.80
C ASP A 257 -6.95 5.87 -18.14
N GLY A 258 -8.03 5.87 -17.36
CA GLY A 258 -8.61 7.00 -16.65
C GLY A 258 -9.58 7.86 -17.47
N MET A 259 -9.95 7.47 -18.68
CA MET A 259 -10.71 8.27 -19.64
C MET A 259 -11.74 7.45 -20.43
N VAL A 260 -13.04 7.69 -20.20
CA VAL A 260 -14.10 7.07 -21.02
C VAL A 260 -14.01 7.56 -22.47
N SER A 261 -13.62 6.68 -23.39
CA SER A 261 -13.58 6.97 -24.82
C SER A 261 -15.00 7.01 -25.42
N GLN A 262 -15.19 7.75 -26.51
CA GLN A 262 -16.47 7.74 -27.24
C GLN A 262 -16.85 6.35 -27.75
N GLN A 263 -15.87 5.47 -27.94
CA GLN A 263 -16.08 4.12 -28.43
C GLN A 263 -16.67 3.23 -27.32
N GLU A 264 -16.23 3.40 -26.08
CA GLU A 264 -16.79 2.72 -24.90
C GLU A 264 -18.19 3.24 -24.56
N TYR A 265 -18.40 4.55 -24.62
CA TYR A 265 -19.74 5.14 -24.48
C TYR A 265 -20.75 4.57 -25.49
N ALA A 266 -20.32 4.42 -26.76
CA ALA A 266 -21.16 3.87 -27.81
C ALA A 266 -21.48 2.38 -27.57
N LYS A 267 -20.49 1.58 -27.17
CA LYS A 267 -20.70 0.17 -26.80
C LYS A 267 -21.69 0.02 -25.65
N CYS A 268 -21.54 0.86 -24.63
CA CYS A 268 -22.37 0.83 -23.43
C CYS A 268 -23.85 1.17 -23.74
N ARG A 269 -24.12 2.11 -24.65
CA ARG A 269 -25.49 2.34 -25.14
C ARG A 269 -26.06 1.18 -25.95
N MET A 270 -25.26 0.53 -26.80
CA MET A 270 -25.73 -0.61 -27.59
C MET A 270 -26.09 -1.79 -26.69
N ALA A 271 -25.23 -2.08 -25.70
CA ALA A 271 -25.50 -3.09 -24.67
C ALA A 271 -26.79 -2.78 -23.89
N ALA A 272 -27.00 -1.53 -23.47
CA ALA A 272 -28.23 -1.12 -22.78
C ALA A 272 -29.50 -1.20 -23.67
N ALA A 273 -29.36 -1.05 -24.99
CA ALA A 273 -30.44 -1.21 -25.95
C ALA A 273 -30.74 -2.69 -26.29
N GLY A 274 -29.90 -3.63 -25.84
CA GLY A 274 -30.01 -5.05 -26.13
C GLY A 274 -29.62 -5.43 -27.56
N GLU A 275 -28.73 -4.66 -28.20
CA GLU A 275 -28.22 -4.88 -29.57
C GLU A 275 -26.81 -5.48 -29.61
#